data_AF-A0A1I6SW37-F1
#
_entry.id   AF-A0A1I6SW37-F1
#
_cell.length_a   1.000
_cell.length_b   1.000
_cell.length_c   1.000
_cell.angle_alpha   90.00
_cell.angle_beta   90.00
_cell.angle_gamma   90.00
#
_symmetry.space_group_name_H-M   'P 1'
#
loop_
_entity.id
_entity.type
_entity.pdbx_description
1 polymer ?
#
loop_
_entity_poly.entity_id
_entity_poly.type
_entity_poly.pdbx_seq_one_letter_code
_entity_poly.pdbx_strand_id
1 'polypeptide(L)'
;MTPLAEMVPAMSDADLKALRANAERLSTDASTVKAAAAAEIIPIIDAETTRRAALAPVAVPKKRAPAKKKVVPVTGHQTALQAKTAA
;
A
#
# COMPACT_ATOMS: atom_id res chain seq x y z
N MET A 1 5.46 -31.87 -7.59
CA MET A 1 5.79 -30.44 -7.38
C MET A 1 4.94 -29.65 -8.35
N THR A 2 4.06 -28.79 -7.87
CA THR A 2 3.28 -27.87 -8.73
C THR A 2 4.19 -26.70 -9.12
N PRO A 3 4.35 -26.38 -10.42
CA PRO A 3 5.11 -25.22 -10.85
C PRO A 3 4.54 -23.92 -10.28
N LEU A 4 5.42 -22.98 -9.92
CA LEU A 4 5.01 -21.67 -9.38
C LEU A 4 4.06 -20.91 -10.33
N ALA A 5 4.28 -21.03 -11.64
CA ALA A 5 3.43 -20.43 -12.67
C ALA A 5 1.95 -20.86 -12.55
N GLU A 6 1.68 -22.10 -12.16
CA GLU A 6 0.32 -22.62 -11.99
C GLU A 6 -0.37 -22.06 -10.73
N MET A 7 0.42 -21.57 -9.76
CA MET A 7 -0.10 -21.00 -8.52
C MET A 7 -0.42 -19.50 -8.63
N VAL A 8 0.15 -18.80 -9.61
CA VAL A 8 -0.03 -17.34 -9.83
C VAL A 8 -1.50 -16.91 -9.83
N PRO A 9 -2.44 -17.61 -10.50
CA PRO A 9 -3.86 -17.21 -10.50
C PRO A 9 -4.53 -17.30 -9.12
N ALA A 10 -4.03 -18.12 -8.20
CA ALA A 10 -4.58 -18.31 -6.85
C ALA A 10 -3.98 -17.36 -5.81
N MET A 11 -2.91 -16.63 -6.14
CA MET A 11 -2.24 -15.70 -5.21
C MET A 11 -3.07 -14.44 -4.97
N SER A 12 -2.83 -13.77 -3.83
CA SER A 12 -3.40 -12.45 -3.56
C SER A 12 -2.65 -11.35 -4.34
N ASP A 13 -3.24 -10.18 -4.51
CA ASP A 13 -2.58 -9.07 -5.22
C ASP A 13 -1.32 -8.57 -4.47
N ALA A 14 -1.33 -8.66 -3.14
CA ALA A 14 -0.17 -8.33 -2.32
C ALA A 14 0.98 -9.33 -2.57
N ASP A 15 0.65 -10.62 -2.66
CA ASP A 15 1.63 -11.67 -2.96
C ASP A 15 2.18 -11.53 -4.38
N LEU A 16 1.33 -11.23 -5.37
CA LEU A 16 1.76 -10.99 -6.75
C LEU A 16 2.73 -9.80 -6.84
N LYS A 17 2.46 -8.72 -6.10
CA LYS A 17 3.36 -7.56 -6.04
C LYS A 17 4.70 -7.91 -5.40
N ALA A 18 4.70 -8.63 -4.29
CA ALA A 18 5.93 -9.07 -3.62
C ALA A 18 6.72 -10.03 -4.51
N LEU A 19 6.03 -10.99 -5.15
CA LEU A 19 6.63 -11.95 -6.06
C LEU A 19 7.27 -11.27 -7.27
N ARG A 20 6.62 -10.25 -7.84
CA ARG A 20 7.17 -9.48 -8.97
C ARG A 20 8.47 -8.78 -8.61
N ALA A 21 8.52 -8.11 -7.46
CA ALA A 21 9.72 -7.43 -6.98
C ALA A 21 10.86 -8.41 -6.68
N ASN A 22 10.53 -9.59 -6.13
CA ASN A 22 11.51 -10.63 -5.87
C ASN A 22 12.06 -11.23 -7.18
N ALA A 23 11.18 -11.51 -8.15
CA ALA A 23 11.59 -12.01 -9.45
C ALA A 23 12.47 -10.99 -10.19
N GLU A 24 12.16 -9.69 -10.12
CA GLU A 24 12.98 -8.64 -10.70
C GLU A 24 14.39 -8.62 -10.10
N ARG A 25 14.51 -8.66 -8.76
CA ARG A 25 15.81 -8.76 -8.09
C ARG A 25 16.57 -10.01 -8.52
N LEU A 26 15.87 -11.14 -8.62
CA LEU A 26 16.44 -12.43 -9.00
C LEU A 26 16.91 -12.46 -10.46
N SER A 27 16.26 -11.70 -11.35
CA SER A 27 16.66 -11.57 -12.76
C SER A 27 18.05 -10.94 -12.94
N THR A 28 18.51 -10.19 -11.93
CA THR A 28 19.84 -9.57 -11.89
C THR A 28 20.86 -10.37 -11.06
N ASP A 29 20.49 -11.55 -10.56
CA ASP A 29 21.37 -12.40 -9.75
C ASP A 29 22.48 -13.02 -10.62
N ALA A 30 23.65 -13.28 -10.02
CA ALA A 30 24.79 -13.89 -10.72
C ALA A 30 24.52 -15.35 -11.14
N SER A 31 23.54 -16.02 -10.53
CA SER A 31 23.12 -17.35 -10.92
C SER A 31 22.25 -17.32 -12.17
N THR A 32 22.81 -17.82 -13.28
CA THR A 32 22.12 -17.91 -14.58
C THR A 32 20.80 -18.68 -14.52
N VAL A 33 20.74 -19.75 -13.72
CA VAL A 33 19.53 -20.56 -13.53
C VAL A 33 18.42 -19.75 -12.84
N LYS A 34 18.78 -19.00 -11.79
CA LYS A 34 17.83 -18.15 -11.06
C LYS A 34 17.35 -16.99 -11.93
N ALA A 35 18.26 -16.37 -12.67
CA ALA A 35 17.92 -15.28 -13.59
C ALA A 35 17.00 -15.76 -14.73
N ALA A 36 17.25 -16.94 -15.31
CA ALA A 36 16.39 -17.52 -16.34
C ALA A 36 14.99 -17.85 -15.81
N ALA A 37 14.90 -18.52 -14.65
CA ALA A 37 13.60 -18.82 -14.04
C ALA A 37 12.81 -17.55 -13.68
N ALA A 38 13.50 -16.49 -13.24
CA ALA A 38 12.90 -15.19 -12.99
C ALA A 38 12.37 -14.53 -14.29
N ALA A 39 13.16 -14.58 -15.36
CA ALA A 39 12.76 -14.04 -16.66
C ALA A 39 11.54 -14.75 -17.24
N GLU A 40 11.37 -16.05 -16.97
CA GLU A 40 10.21 -16.83 -17.39
C GLU A 40 8.93 -16.48 -16.60
N ILE A 41 9.03 -16.25 -15.28
CA ILE A 41 7.85 -16.02 -14.43
C ILE A 41 7.33 -14.59 -14.46
N ILE A 42 8.22 -13.59 -14.67
CA ILE A 42 7.86 -12.16 -14.74
C ILE A 42 6.67 -11.89 -15.68
N PRO A 43 6.69 -12.30 -16.96
CA PRO A 43 5.59 -12.01 -17.88
C PRO A 43 4.27 -12.67 -17.45
N ILE A 44 4.32 -13.80 -16.75
CA ILE A 44 3.13 -14.50 -16.24
C ILE A 44 2.47 -13.68 -15.11
N ILE A 45 3.28 -13.15 -14.20
CA ILE A 45 2.80 -12.28 -13.10
C ILE A 45 2.20 -10.99 -13.65
N ASP A 46 2.85 -10.38 -14.65
CA ASP A 46 2.40 -9.13 -15.25
C ASP A 46 1.07 -9.32 -16.02
N ALA A 47 0.93 -10.43 -16.74
CA ALA A 47 -0.32 -10.78 -17.41
C ALA A 47 -1.46 -10.96 -16.41
N GLU A 48 -1.23 -11.67 -15.29
CA GLU A 48 -2.27 -11.88 -14.27
C GLU A 48 -2.64 -10.57 -13.56
N THR A 49 -1.64 -9.74 -13.23
CA THR A 49 -1.88 -8.42 -12.61
C THR A 49 -2.72 -7.53 -13.53
N THR A 50 -2.42 -7.55 -14.83
CA THR A 50 -3.18 -6.81 -15.86
C THR A 50 -4.60 -7.34 -15.98
N ARG A 51 -4.77 -8.67 -16.03
CA ARG A 51 -6.09 -9.31 -16.07
C ARG A 51 -6.95 -8.90 -14.88
N ARG A 52 -6.37 -8.89 -13.68
CA ARG A 52 -7.08 -8.45 -12.45
C ARG A 52 -7.43 -6.98 -12.47
N ALA A 53 -6.52 -6.12 -12.92
CA ALA A 53 -6.79 -4.70 -13.05
C ALA A 53 -7.95 -4.42 -14.04
N ALA A 54 -8.04 -5.19 -15.12
CA ALA A 54 -9.15 -5.12 -16.08
C ALA A 54 -10.49 -5.62 -15.50
N LEU A 55 -10.46 -6.54 -14.53
CA LEU A 55 -11.65 -7.07 -13.86
C LEU A 55 -12.08 -6.26 -12.63
N ALA A 56 -11.18 -5.44 -12.07
CA ALA A 56 -11.48 -4.60 -10.93
C ALA A 56 -12.55 -3.56 -11.33
N PRO A 57 -13.72 -3.52 -10.65
CA PRO A 57 -14.69 -2.48 -10.90
C PRO A 57 -14.03 -1.13 -10.58
N VAL A 58 -14.08 -0.20 -11.55
CA VAL A 58 -13.52 1.15 -11.41
C VAL A 58 -14.10 1.75 -10.13
N ALA A 59 -13.29 1.78 -9.07
CA ALA A 59 -13.72 2.32 -7.80
C ALA A 59 -13.95 3.81 -7.99
N VAL A 60 -15.23 4.20 -8.03
CA VAL A 60 -15.65 5.59 -8.11
C VAL A 60 -14.95 6.34 -6.98
N PRO A 61 -14.18 7.40 -7.24
CA PRO A 61 -13.40 8.06 -6.21
C PRO A 61 -14.34 8.51 -5.09
N LYS A 62 -14.17 7.91 -3.90
CA LYS A 62 -14.85 8.36 -2.68
C LYS A 62 -14.41 9.80 -2.42
N LYS A 63 -15.26 10.76 -2.78
CA LYS A 63 -15.14 12.16 -2.36
C LYS A 63 -14.98 12.16 -0.84
N ARG A 64 -13.76 12.41 -0.36
CA ARG A 64 -13.49 12.60 1.06
C ARG A 64 -14.27 13.85 1.49
N ALA A 65 -15.24 13.67 2.37
CA ALA A 65 -15.93 14.80 2.96
C ALA A 65 -14.91 15.69 3.70
N PRO A 66 -15.00 17.03 3.59
CA PRO A 66 -14.05 17.92 4.24
C PRO A 66 -14.10 17.70 5.75
N ALA A 67 -12.93 17.49 6.36
CA ALA A 67 -12.81 17.30 7.79
C ALA A 67 -13.40 18.51 8.52
N LYS A 68 -14.49 18.31 9.26
CA LYS A 68 -15.03 19.34 10.16
C LYS A 68 -13.96 19.61 11.22
N LYS A 69 -13.32 20.77 11.16
CA LYS A 69 -12.37 21.24 12.18
C LYS A 69 -13.07 21.16 13.54
N LYS A 70 -12.53 20.37 14.46
CA LYS A 70 -12.97 20.39 15.85
C LYS A 70 -12.57 21.74 16.43
N VAL A 71 -13.55 22.59 16.72
CA VAL A 71 -13.36 23.79 17.53
C VAL A 71 -12.91 23.31 18.91
N VAL A 72 -11.71 23.72 19.31
CA VAL A 72 -11.20 23.51 20.67
C VAL A 72 -12.08 24.31 21.62
N PRO A 73 -12.67 23.72 22.68
CA PRO A 73 -13.34 24.51 23.70
C PRO A 73 -12.28 25.41 24.36
N VAL A 74 -12.44 26.72 24.24
CA VAL A 74 -11.68 27.68 25.06
C VAL A 74 -12.29 27.61 26.45
N THR A 75 -11.86 26.63 27.25
CA THR A 75 -12.19 26.60 28.67
C THR A 75 -11.26 27.59 29.35
N GLY A 76 -11.77 28.81 29.55
CA GLY A 76 -11.10 29.86 30.29
C GLY A 76 -10.90 29.44 31.74
N HIS A 77 -9.65 29.30 32.15
CA HIS A 77 -9.26 29.54 33.53
C HIS A 77 -8.67 30.94 33.60
N GLN A 78 -9.55 31.92 33.79
CA GLN A 78 -9.14 33.23 34.27
C GLN A 78 -8.66 33.07 35.71
N THR A 79 -7.35 32.94 35.89
CA THR A 79 -6.75 33.21 37.20
C THR A 79 -6.71 34.72 37.35
N ALA A 80 -7.73 35.27 38.00
CA ALA A 80 -7.68 36.65 38.48
C ALA A 80 -6.61 36.75 39.57
N LEU A 81 -5.43 37.27 39.22
CA LEU A 81 -4.49 37.79 40.20
C LEU A 81 -5.13 39.06 40.79
N GLN A 82 -5.60 38.98 42.03
CA GLN A 82 -6.04 40.17 42.75
C GLN A 82 -4.82 41.05 43.05
N ALA A 83 -4.68 42.14 42.30
CA ALA A 83 -3.88 43.26 42.75
C ALA A 83 -4.73 44.10 43.70
N LYS A 84 -4.38 44.14 44.99
CA LYS A 84 -4.75 45.27 45.84
C LYS A 84 -3.62 45.62 46.81
N THR A 85 -3.09 46.81 46.56
CA THR A 85 -2.10 47.54 47.33
C THR A 85 -2.71 48.14 48.62
N ALA A 86 -1.89 48.14 49.68
CA ALA A 86 -1.80 49.03 50.86
C ALA A 86 -3.01 49.32 51.78
N ALA A 87 -2.77 49.17 53.08
CA ALA A 87 -2.92 50.23 54.10
C ALA A 87 -1.87 49.99 55.21
#